data_AF-A0A2K3JQM5-F1
#
_entry.id   AF-A0A2K3JQM5-F1
#
_cell.length_a   1.000
_cell.length_b   1.000
_cell.length_c   1.000
_cell.angle_alpha   90.00
_cell.angle_beta   90.00
_cell.angle_gamma   90.00
#
_symmetry.space_group_name_H-M   'P 1'
#
loop_
_entity.id
_entity.type
_entity.pdbx_description
1 polymer ?
#
loop_
_entity_poly.entity_id
_entity_poly.type
_entity_poly.pdbx_seq_one_letter_code
_entity_poly.pdbx_strand_id
1 'polypeptide(L)'
;VYYNEASCGRFVPRAVLMDLEPGTMDSVRSGPYGQIFRPDNFVFGQSGAGNNWAKGHYTEGAELIDSVLDVVRKEAENCDCLQGILSSNFCLQLLLRF
;
A
#
# COMPACT_ATOMS: atom_id res chain seq x y z
N VAL A 1 -2.76 14.87 7.99
CA VAL A 1 -1.80 13.79 8.33
C VAL A 1 -1.97 12.58 7.41
N TYR A 2 -3.14 11.93 7.38
CA TYR A 2 -3.33 10.66 6.66
C TYR A 2 -3.80 10.78 5.19
N TYR A 3 -4.19 11.98 4.74
CA TYR A 3 -4.74 12.20 3.41
C TYR A 3 -3.95 13.28 2.67
N ASN A 4 -3.72 13.05 1.38
CA ASN A 4 -3.31 14.03 0.38
C ASN A 4 -4.55 14.76 -0.15
N GLU A 5 -4.51 16.08 -0.22
CA GLU A 5 -5.54 16.86 -0.92
C GLU A 5 -5.23 16.85 -2.42
N ALA A 6 -6.14 16.28 -3.21
CA ALA A 6 -6.09 16.28 -4.65
C ALA A 6 -6.94 17.44 -5.21
N SER A 7 -6.74 17.75 -6.48
CA SER A 7 -7.55 18.73 -7.21
C SER A 7 -9.05 18.44 -7.06
N CYS A 8 -9.86 19.51 -6.96
CA CYS A 8 -11.31 19.45 -6.78
C CYS A 8 -11.79 18.97 -5.39
N GLY A 9 -11.00 19.16 -4.34
CA GLY A 9 -11.42 18.88 -2.96
C GLY A 9 -11.56 17.40 -2.63
N ARG A 10 -10.91 16.52 -3.42
CA ARG A 10 -10.83 15.08 -3.14
C ARG A 10 -9.70 14.79 -2.17
N PHE A 11 -9.97 13.97 -1.15
CA PHE A 11 -8.95 13.52 -0.21
C PHE A 11 -8.56 12.08 -0.53
N VAL A 12 -7.28 11.85 -0.79
CA VAL A 12 -6.72 10.55 -1.13
C VAL A 12 -5.90 10.04 0.06
N PRO A 13 -6.15 8.82 0.57
CA PRO A 13 -5.35 8.26 1.66
C PRO A 13 -3.88 8.09 1.26
N ARG A 14 -2.96 8.43 2.16
CA ARG A 14 -1.52 8.10 2.09
C ARG A 14 -1.28 6.67 2.55
N ALA A 15 -1.82 5.73 1.78
CA ALA A 15 -1.79 4.30 2.04
C ALA A 15 -1.20 3.57 0.84
N VAL A 16 -0.36 2.57 1.11
CA VAL A 16 0.10 1.57 0.14
C VAL A 16 -0.53 0.24 0.54
N LEU A 17 -1.31 -0.32 -0.36
CA LEU A 17 -2.00 -1.60 -0.18
C LEU A 17 -1.16 -2.68 -0.84
N MET A 18 -0.80 -3.71 -0.08
CA MET A 18 0.04 -4.79 -0.58
C MET A 18 -0.50 -6.15 -0.17
N ASP A 19 -0.49 -7.09 -1.11
CA ASP A 19 -0.87 -8.48 -0.87
C ASP A 19 -0.16 -9.41 -1.87
N LEU A 20 0.09 -10.66 -1.49
CA LEU A 20 0.61 -11.67 -2.40
C LEU A 20 -0.48 -12.21 -3.33
N GLU A 21 -1.76 -11.97 -3.01
CA GLU A 21 -2.91 -12.41 -3.80
C GLU A 21 -3.74 -11.24 -4.34
N PRO A 22 -4.20 -11.28 -5.60
CA PRO A 22 -5.01 -10.20 -6.17
C PRO A 22 -6.42 -10.12 -5.59
N GLY A 23 -6.95 -11.20 -5.01
CA GLY A 23 -8.34 -11.29 -4.56
C GLY A 23 -8.72 -10.28 -3.46
N THR A 24 -7.79 -9.98 -2.55
CA THR A 24 -8.00 -8.96 -1.53
C THR A 24 -8.09 -7.57 -2.14
N MET A 25 -7.27 -7.29 -3.17
CA MET A 25 -7.24 -5.98 -3.83
C MET A 25 -8.53 -5.73 -4.62
N ASP A 26 -9.04 -6.74 -5.31
CA ASP A 26 -10.34 -6.66 -6.00
C ASP A 26 -11.49 -6.43 -5.01
N SER A 27 -11.41 -7.06 -3.83
CA SER A 27 -12.39 -6.85 -2.76
C SER A 27 -12.35 -5.41 -2.24
N VAL A 28 -11.16 -4.84 -2.00
CA VAL A 28 -11.00 -3.43 -1.59
C VAL A 28 -11.51 -2.48 -2.68
N ARG A 29 -11.18 -2.74 -3.94
CA ARG A 29 -11.57 -1.89 -5.09
C ARG A 29 -13.08 -1.91 -5.34
N SER A 30 -13.72 -3.06 -5.15
CA SER A 30 -15.18 -3.22 -5.25
C SER A 30 -15.93 -2.67 -4.03
N GLY A 31 -15.22 -2.44 -2.92
CA GLY A 31 -15.77 -1.89 -1.70
C GLY A 31 -16.26 -0.44 -1.84
N PRO A 32 -17.07 0.05 -0.88
CA PRO A 32 -17.64 1.41 -0.90
C PRO A 32 -16.57 2.52 -0.94
N TYR A 33 -15.35 2.22 -0.47
CA TYR A 33 -14.21 3.13 -0.43
C TYR A 33 -13.10 2.74 -1.43
N GLY A 34 -13.34 1.85 -2.38
CA GLY A 34 -12.29 1.44 -3.33
C GLY A 34 -11.79 2.59 -4.21
N GLN A 35 -12.68 3.53 -4.55
CA GLN A 35 -12.41 4.63 -5.49
C GLN A 35 -11.64 5.80 -4.87
N ILE A 36 -11.44 5.84 -3.54
CA ILE A 36 -10.66 6.90 -2.88
C ILE A 36 -9.15 6.62 -2.90
N PHE A 37 -8.75 5.37 -3.09
CA PHE A 37 -7.35 4.98 -3.16
C PHE A 37 -6.78 5.23 -4.55
N ARG A 38 -5.49 5.61 -4.62
CA ARG A 38 -4.77 5.70 -5.89
C ARG A 38 -4.56 4.29 -6.46
N PRO A 39 -4.91 4.04 -7.74
CA PRO A 39 -4.61 2.77 -8.40
C PRO A 39 -3.13 2.39 -8.34
N ASP A 40 -2.25 3.39 -8.38
CA ASP A 40 -0.78 3.20 -8.34
C ASP A 40 -0.26 2.70 -6.99
N ASN A 41 -1.07 2.81 -5.93
CA ASN A 41 -0.70 2.40 -4.58
C ASN A 41 -1.10 0.95 -4.25
N PHE A 42 -1.65 0.23 -5.22
CA PHE A 42 -1.96 -1.19 -5.12
C PHE A 42 -0.80 -2.01 -5.68
N VAL A 43 -0.13 -2.77 -4.83
CA VAL A 43 0.96 -3.67 -5.21
C VAL A 43 0.56 -5.09 -4.88
N PHE A 44 0.49 -5.98 -5.87
CA PHE A 44 0.07 -7.34 -5.61
C PHE A 44 0.84 -8.40 -6.39
N GLY A 45 1.02 -9.56 -5.76
CA GLY A 45 1.59 -10.75 -6.35
C GLY A 45 0.59 -11.53 -7.20
N GLN A 46 1.08 -12.58 -7.86
CA GLN A 46 0.26 -13.57 -8.58
C GLN A 46 0.13 -14.89 -7.80
N SER A 47 0.87 -15.06 -6.72
CA SER A 47 1.02 -16.30 -5.97
C SER A 47 1.03 -16.02 -4.47
N GLY A 48 0.08 -16.61 -3.75
CA GLY A 48 -0.03 -16.44 -2.31
C GLY A 48 1.05 -17.16 -1.51
N ALA A 49 1.23 -16.75 -0.25
CA ALA A 49 2.11 -17.43 0.69
C ALA A 49 1.59 -18.82 1.12
N GLY A 50 0.29 -19.11 0.93
CA GLY A 50 -0.31 -20.40 1.29
C GLY A 50 -0.15 -20.76 2.78
N ASN A 51 -0.33 -19.78 3.67
CA ASN A 51 -0.11 -19.90 5.12
C ASN A 51 1.32 -20.34 5.53
N ASN A 52 2.31 -20.18 4.65
CA ASN A 52 3.70 -20.48 4.93
C ASN A 52 4.53 -19.19 5.05
N TRP A 53 5.04 -18.94 6.25
CA TRP A 53 5.89 -17.78 6.53
C TRP A 53 7.17 -17.78 5.69
N ALA A 54 7.83 -18.94 5.53
CA ALA A 54 9.07 -19.03 4.76
C ALA A 54 8.82 -18.68 3.28
N LYS A 55 7.67 -19.10 2.74
CA LYS A 55 7.28 -18.75 1.37
C LYS A 55 7.08 -17.24 1.23
N GLY A 56 6.31 -16.65 2.15
CA GLY A 56 6.08 -15.21 2.19
C GLY A 56 7.36 -14.38 2.38
N HIS A 57 8.31 -14.84 3.19
CA HIS A 57 9.51 -14.06 3.50
C HIS A 57 10.65 -14.25 2.49
N TYR A 58 10.92 -15.49 2.05
CA TYR A 58 12.12 -15.80 1.27
C TYR A 58 11.88 -15.95 -0.23
N THR A 59 10.63 -16.13 -0.67
CA THR A 59 10.32 -16.40 -2.08
C THR A 59 9.35 -15.35 -2.62
N GLU A 60 8.05 -15.58 -2.55
CA GLU A 60 7.01 -14.73 -3.12
C GLU A 60 7.07 -13.27 -2.63
N GLY A 61 7.23 -13.04 -1.31
CA GLY A 61 7.34 -11.69 -0.80
C GLY A 61 8.70 -11.03 -1.05
N ALA A 62 9.75 -11.82 -1.29
CA ALA A 62 11.05 -11.28 -1.70
C ALA A 62 11.01 -10.78 -3.16
N GLU A 63 10.15 -11.33 -4.01
CA GLU A 63 9.90 -10.80 -5.35
C GLU A 63 9.04 -9.53 -5.31
N LEU A 64 8.08 -9.45 -4.39
CA LEU A 64 7.15 -8.31 -4.29
C LEU A 64 7.76 -7.09 -3.57
N ILE A 65 8.68 -7.29 -2.63
CA ILE A 65 9.17 -6.23 -1.74
C ILE A 65 9.82 -5.06 -2.48
N ASP A 66 10.54 -5.31 -3.57
CA ASP A 66 11.20 -4.25 -4.35
C ASP A 66 10.17 -3.28 -4.95
N SER A 67 9.07 -3.83 -5.48
CA SER A 67 7.96 -3.02 -6.02
C SER A 67 7.26 -2.22 -4.91
N VAL A 68 7.05 -2.82 -3.73
CA VAL A 68 6.47 -2.13 -2.57
C VAL A 68 7.38 -0.98 -2.12
N LEU A 69 8.69 -1.23 -2.00
CA LEU A 69 9.66 -0.23 -1.55
C LEU A 69 9.73 0.97 -2.50
N ASP A 70 9.61 0.75 -3.80
CA ASP A 70 9.58 1.84 -4.78
C ASP A 70 8.32 2.72 -4.65
N VAL A 71 7.15 2.13 -4.39
CA VAL A 71 5.91 2.88 -4.15
C VAL A 71 5.98 3.63 -2.82
N VAL A 72 6.47 2.97 -1.76
CA VAL A 72 6.68 3.61 -0.45
C VAL A 72 7.65 4.78 -0.55
N ARG A 73 8.73 4.64 -1.34
CA ARG A 73 9.69 5.73 -1.59
C ARG A 73 9.01 6.92 -2.25
N LYS A 74 8.21 6.71 -3.30
CA LYS A 74 7.46 7.79 -3.97
C LYS A 74 6.49 8.50 -3.03
N GLU A 75 5.75 7.75 -2.21
CA GLU A 75 4.84 8.34 -1.23
C GLU A 75 5.60 9.08 -0.11
N ALA A 76 6.78 8.59 0.28
CA ALA A 76 7.65 9.27 1.24
C ALA A 76 8.29 10.55 0.67
N GLU A 77 8.65 10.59 -0.61
CA GLU A 77 9.14 11.80 -1.29
C GLU A 77 8.03 12.86 -1.45
N ASN A 78 6.78 12.43 -1.58
CA ASN A 78 5.60 13.32 -1.57
C ASN A 78 5.28 13.88 -0.16
N CYS A 79 6.05 13.51 0.86
CA CYS A 79 5.88 13.95 2.23
C CYS A 79 6.94 15.00 2.61
N ASP A 80 6.52 16.16 3.12
CA ASP A 80 7.46 17.21 3.56
C ASP A 80 8.36 16.75 4.74
N CYS A 81 7.78 16.09 5.74
CA CYS A 81 8.46 15.62 6.96
C CYS A 81 7.91 14.27 7.43
N LEU A 82 8.41 13.16 6.88
CA LEU A 82 7.97 11.81 7.27
C LEU A 82 8.34 11.51 8.73
N GLN A 83 7.34 11.24 9.59
CA GLN A 83 7.58 10.92 10.99
C GLN A 83 7.64 9.42 11.27
N GLY A 84 6.89 8.63 10.51
CA GLY A 84 6.85 7.18 10.69
C GLY A 84 5.91 6.48 9.72
N ILE A 85 5.98 5.16 9.75
CA ILE A 85 5.13 4.27 8.95
C ILE A 85 4.33 3.41 9.91
N LEU A 86 3.02 3.40 9.74
CA LEU A 86 2.13 2.46 10.42
C LEU A 86 1.93 1.24 9.52
N SER A 87 2.49 0.10 9.92
CA SER A 87 2.34 -1.16 9.20
C SER A 87 1.20 -2.00 9.78
N SER A 88 0.29 -2.44 8.92
CA SER A 88 -0.69 -3.50 9.19
C SER A 88 -0.46 -4.67 8.24
N ASN A 89 -1.09 -5.82 8.48
CA ASN A 89 -0.90 -7.04 7.67
C ASN A 89 -1.11 -6.86 6.16
N PHE A 90 -1.92 -5.88 5.72
CA PHE A 90 -2.26 -5.67 4.30
C PHE A 90 -2.03 -4.23 3.82
N CYS A 91 -1.67 -3.31 4.71
CA CYS A 91 -1.62 -1.89 4.41
C CYS A 91 -0.48 -1.21 5.17
N LEU A 92 0.33 -0.44 4.44
CA LEU A 92 1.32 0.49 4.98
C LEU A 92 0.73 1.91 4.89
N GLN A 93 0.47 2.53 6.03
CA GLN A 93 -0.03 3.90 6.11
C GLN A 93 1.13 4.84 6.49
N LEU A 94 1.43 5.83 5.65
CA LEU A 94 2.47 6.82 5.96
C LEU A 94 1.92 7.93 6.88
N LEU A 95 2.72 8.33 7.88
CA LEU A 95 2.35 9.28 8.92
C LEU A 95 3.26 10.53 8.84
N LEU A 96 2.66 11.66 8.43
CA LEU A 96 3.25 13.01 8.39
C LEU A 96 2.74 13.86 9.57
N ARG A 97 3.58 14.63 10.26
CA ARG A 97 3.14 15.89 10.90
C ARG A 97 3.87 17.06 10.25
N PHE A 98 3.17 18.19 10.22
CA PHE A 98 3.64 19.51 9.78
C PHE A 98 5.00 19.89 10.36
#